data_AF-F3KCQ5-F1
#
_entry.id   AF-F3KCQ5-F1
#
_cell.length_a   1.000
_cell.length_b   1.000
_cell.length_c   1.000
_cell.angle_alpha   90.00
_cell.angle_beta   90.00
_cell.angle_gamma   90.00
#
_symmetry.space_group_name_H-M   'P 1'
#
loop_
_entity.id
_entity.type
_entity.pdbx_description
1 polymer ?
#
loop_
_entity_poly.entity_id
_entity_poly.type
_entity_poly.pdbx_seq_one_letter_code
_entity_poly.pdbx_strand_id
1 'polypeptide(L)'
;MKMFSKITKVLSAGVLAVAASSAFAINIGGVVWDPASPADFQSNGNVYETFATQVGDTVTGFGVITQFNGTTQPTFCPGCELTFTFSLRLASAQLVYNGPQGPVSAFTFDQVAVKMYVDNSQDYDQVAPSLASASNGVLFLDAVNNGLLSGSATNLFDPNLINGSGTGFLDVIGGIAAANFDTNTKDNGSDIQYTSSFQSAQLNVPGYPLFGSVDLSGDTIPSPAPLALIGLGLLGMGIARRRKS
;
A
#
# COMPACT_ATOMS: atom_id res chain seq x y z
N MET A 1 -63.66 54.85 6.03
CA MET A 1 -63.16 54.16 4.81
C MET A 1 -61.70 53.80 5.05
N LYS A 2 -61.34 52.54 5.35
CA LYS A 2 -60.82 51.51 4.40
C LYS A 2 -59.73 52.10 3.48
N MET A 3 -58.50 51.58 3.37
CA MET A 3 -58.11 50.17 3.23
C MET A 3 -56.58 49.94 3.41
N PHE A 4 -56.26 48.71 3.82
CA PHE A 4 -54.98 48.01 3.96
C PHE A 4 -53.85 48.29 2.93
N SER A 5 -52.61 48.33 3.43
CA SER A 5 -51.39 48.01 2.66
C SER A 5 -50.53 47.02 3.44
N LYS A 6 -49.91 46.10 2.70
CA LYS A 6 -49.53 44.74 3.11
C LYS A 6 -48.20 44.69 3.87
N ILE A 7 -48.20 43.89 4.93
CA ILE A 7 -47.00 43.35 5.59
C ILE A 7 -46.19 42.54 4.57
N THR A 8 -44.92 42.89 4.36
CA THR A 8 -43.95 41.98 3.71
C THR A 8 -42.78 41.77 4.66
N LYS A 9 -42.72 40.55 5.21
CA LYS A 9 -41.68 40.09 6.12
C LYS A 9 -40.42 39.72 5.34
N VAL A 10 -39.31 40.13 5.93
CA VAL A 10 -37.94 39.58 5.88
C VAL A 10 -37.90 38.07 5.59
N LEU A 11 -37.06 37.66 4.64
CA LEU A 11 -36.40 36.35 4.68
C LEU A 11 -35.02 36.45 4.01
N SER A 12 -34.03 36.63 4.86
CA SER A 12 -32.60 36.42 4.60
C SER A 12 -32.37 34.95 4.24
N ALA A 13 -31.90 34.70 3.03
CA ALA A 13 -31.43 33.40 2.59
C ALA A 13 -30.09 33.09 3.28
N GLY A 14 -30.10 32.11 4.19
CA GLY A 14 -28.88 31.56 4.77
C GLY A 14 -28.19 30.67 3.74
N VAL A 15 -26.99 31.05 3.33
CA VAL A 15 -26.07 30.20 2.59
C VAL A 15 -25.61 29.09 3.55
N LEU A 16 -26.06 27.86 3.33
CA LEU A 16 -25.39 26.69 3.92
C LEU A 16 -24.05 26.53 3.21
N ALA A 17 -22.96 26.81 3.91
CA ALA A 17 -21.65 26.33 3.53
C ALA A 17 -21.68 24.80 3.60
N VAL A 18 -21.66 24.15 2.44
CA VAL A 18 -21.36 22.72 2.35
C VAL A 18 -19.89 22.60 2.72
N ALA A 19 -19.61 22.15 3.94
CA ALA A 19 -18.27 21.76 4.32
C ALA A 19 -17.85 20.64 3.36
N ALA A 20 -16.84 20.89 2.53
CA ALA A 20 -16.15 19.84 1.81
C ALA A 20 -15.60 18.88 2.87
N SER A 21 -16.16 17.68 2.93
CA SER A 21 -15.65 16.62 3.78
C SER A 21 -14.30 16.19 3.22
N SER A 22 -13.20 16.78 3.71
CA SER A 22 -11.89 16.15 3.60
C SER A 22 -11.99 14.78 4.24
N ALA A 23 -11.65 13.72 3.51
CA ALA A 23 -11.48 12.41 4.12
C ALA A 23 -10.51 12.59 5.30
N PHE A 24 -10.90 12.12 6.49
CA PHE A 24 -9.99 12.13 7.62
C PHE A 24 -8.91 11.08 7.38
N ALA A 25 -7.70 11.34 7.85
CA ALA A 25 -6.64 10.33 7.85
C ALA A 25 -7.16 9.04 8.48
N ILE A 26 -7.01 7.93 7.77
CA ILE A 26 -7.32 6.59 8.26
C ILE A 26 -6.20 6.19 9.23
N ASN A 27 -6.56 5.53 10.33
CA ASN A 27 -5.60 4.92 11.24
C ASN A 27 -5.99 3.46 11.49
N ILE A 28 -5.17 2.53 11.02
CA ILE A 28 -5.35 1.09 11.23
C ILE A 28 -4.08 0.53 11.86
N GLY A 29 -4.18 0.00 13.08
CA GLY A 29 -3.03 -0.58 13.78
C GLY A 29 -1.89 0.38 14.11
N GLY A 30 -2.10 1.70 13.99
CA GLY A 30 -1.07 2.72 14.13
C GLY A 30 -0.50 3.23 12.81
N VAL A 31 -0.80 2.57 11.67
CA VAL A 31 -0.49 3.09 10.34
C VAL A 31 -1.53 4.15 9.96
N VAL A 32 -1.06 5.34 9.60
CA VAL A 32 -1.86 6.52 9.30
C VAL A 32 -1.61 6.99 7.87
N TRP A 33 -2.69 7.24 7.13
CA TRP A 33 -2.61 7.82 5.79
C TRP A 33 -3.86 8.61 5.42
N ASP A 34 -3.71 9.51 4.45
CA ASP A 34 -4.81 10.26 3.84
C ASP A 34 -5.19 9.65 2.47
N PRO A 35 -6.39 9.03 2.35
CA PRO A 35 -6.90 8.54 1.08
C PRO A 35 -7.12 9.62 0.01
N ALA A 36 -7.21 10.89 0.41
CA ALA A 36 -7.34 12.02 -0.51
C ALA A 36 -5.98 12.59 -0.96
N SER A 37 -4.87 12.05 -0.46
CA SER A 37 -3.53 12.46 -0.86
C SER A 37 -3.31 12.19 -2.36
N PRO A 38 -2.61 13.08 -3.09
CA PRO A 38 -2.15 12.76 -4.45
C PRO A 38 -1.23 11.53 -4.53
N ALA A 39 -0.67 11.10 -3.40
CA ALA A 39 0.14 9.91 -3.26
C ALA A 39 -0.61 8.80 -2.49
N ASP A 40 -1.93 8.70 -2.68
CA ASP A 40 -2.74 7.65 -2.05
C ASP A 40 -2.15 6.25 -2.34
N PHE A 41 -2.08 5.46 -1.27
CA PHE A 41 -1.41 4.17 -1.19
C PHE A 41 -0.11 4.05 -2.00
N GLN A 42 0.70 5.12 -2.07
CA GLN A 42 2.04 5.04 -2.63
C GLN A 42 3.03 4.71 -1.51
N SER A 43 3.83 3.65 -1.70
CA SER A 43 4.83 3.23 -0.72
C SER A 43 6.16 2.87 -1.37
N ASN A 44 7.26 3.06 -0.64
CA ASN A 44 8.58 2.59 -1.03
C ASN A 44 9.30 1.94 0.17
N GLY A 45 10.04 0.87 -0.09
CA GLY A 45 10.73 0.09 0.94
C GLY A 45 12.02 -0.54 0.47
N ASN A 46 12.79 -0.99 1.45
CA ASN A 46 14.03 -1.74 1.25
C ASN A 46 13.75 -3.24 1.42
N VAL A 47 14.41 -4.08 0.62
CA VAL A 47 14.18 -5.53 0.62
C VAL A 47 15.50 -6.31 0.65
N TYR A 48 15.49 -7.42 1.38
CA TYR A 48 16.48 -8.49 1.29
C TYR A 48 15.81 -9.78 0.84
N GLU A 49 16.43 -10.48 -0.10
CA GLU A 49 15.83 -11.67 -0.71
C GLU A 49 16.84 -12.79 -0.96
N THR A 50 16.32 -14.02 -0.99
CA THR A 50 17.03 -15.17 -1.54
C THR A 50 17.16 -15.03 -3.06
N PHE A 51 17.78 -15.99 -3.73
CA PHE A 51 17.85 -16.00 -5.19
C PHE A 51 17.44 -17.39 -5.70
N ALA A 52 16.99 -17.44 -6.95
CA ALA A 52 16.71 -18.69 -7.63
C ALA A 52 17.99 -19.25 -8.26
N THR A 53 18.17 -20.56 -8.24
CA THR A 53 19.26 -21.27 -8.94
C THR A 53 18.77 -21.95 -10.21
N GLN A 54 17.46 -22.21 -10.30
CA GLN A 54 16.80 -22.82 -11.44
C GLN A 54 15.30 -22.48 -11.45
N VAL A 55 14.64 -22.70 -12.59
CA VAL A 55 13.18 -22.60 -12.70
C VAL A 55 12.52 -23.62 -11.77
N GLY A 56 11.47 -23.18 -11.06
CA GLY A 56 10.76 -23.95 -10.04
C GLY A 56 11.19 -23.63 -8.61
N ASP A 57 12.33 -22.95 -8.42
CA ASP A 57 12.77 -22.50 -7.10
C ASP A 57 11.83 -21.43 -6.53
N THR A 58 11.73 -21.38 -5.20
CA THR A 58 11.02 -20.33 -4.47
C THR A 58 12.00 -19.29 -3.96
N VAL A 59 11.83 -18.05 -4.41
CA VAL A 59 12.48 -16.86 -3.87
C VAL A 59 11.65 -16.34 -2.71
N THR A 60 12.30 -16.07 -1.59
CA THR A 60 11.66 -15.51 -0.40
C THR A 60 12.44 -14.29 0.05
N GLY A 61 11.77 -13.34 0.67
CA GLY A 61 12.45 -12.17 1.19
C GLY A 61 11.62 -11.45 2.23
N PHE A 62 12.22 -10.40 2.77
CA PHE A 62 11.60 -9.54 3.77
C PHE A 62 12.18 -8.14 3.70
N GLY A 63 11.49 -7.19 4.34
CA GLY A 63 11.90 -5.80 4.28
C GLY A 63 11.06 -4.87 5.14
N VAL A 64 11.26 -3.57 4.93
CA VAL A 64 10.56 -2.50 5.64
C VAL A 64 10.11 -1.41 4.68
N ILE A 65 8.89 -0.91 4.88
CA ILE A 65 8.36 0.27 4.21
C ILE A 65 8.94 1.50 4.91
N THR A 66 9.62 2.35 4.13
CA THR A 66 10.30 3.56 4.65
C THR A 66 9.53 4.82 4.35
N GLN A 67 8.69 4.78 3.31
CA GLN A 67 7.82 5.87 2.88
C GLN A 67 6.43 5.33 2.56
N PHE A 68 5.41 6.07 2.95
CA PHE A 68 4.01 5.75 2.69
C PHE A 68 3.18 7.02 2.60
N ASN A 69 2.27 7.07 1.63
CA ASN A 69 1.35 8.18 1.40
C ASN A 69 2.07 9.54 1.20
N GLY A 70 3.28 9.50 0.61
CA GLY A 70 4.13 10.68 0.42
C GLY A 70 4.83 11.18 1.68
N THR A 71 4.84 10.40 2.77
CA THR A 71 5.44 10.75 4.06
C THR A 71 6.43 9.70 4.54
N THR A 72 7.21 10.02 5.58
CA THR A 72 8.19 9.10 6.19
C THR A 72 7.61 8.39 7.43
N GLN A 73 8.28 7.33 7.89
CA GLN A 73 7.82 6.48 9.00
C GLN A 73 7.35 7.25 10.25
N PRO A 74 8.02 8.31 10.75
CA PRO A 74 7.53 9.06 11.91
C PRO A 74 6.14 9.69 11.72
N THR A 75 5.71 9.89 10.47
CA THR A 75 4.40 10.46 10.12
C THR A 75 3.36 9.37 9.87
N PHE A 76 3.66 8.38 9.03
CA PHE A 76 2.68 7.34 8.70
C PHE A 76 2.63 6.19 9.70
N CYS A 77 3.66 6.01 10.53
CA CYS A 77 3.71 4.94 11.55
C CYS A 77 4.30 5.49 12.86
N PRO A 78 3.65 6.47 13.51
CA PRO A 78 4.16 7.07 14.73
C PRO A 78 4.22 6.03 15.87
N GLY A 79 5.44 5.61 16.23
CA GLY A 79 5.64 4.56 17.23
C GLY A 79 5.35 3.15 16.71
N CYS A 80 5.39 2.95 15.40
CA CYS A 80 5.37 1.63 14.79
C CYS A 80 6.35 1.51 13.62
N GLU A 81 6.44 0.30 13.09
CA GLU A 81 7.09 -0.05 11.84
C GLU A 81 6.13 -0.85 10.96
N LEU A 82 6.30 -0.73 9.65
CA LEU A 82 5.56 -1.50 8.66
C LEU A 82 6.55 -2.35 7.88
N THR A 83 6.62 -3.63 8.23
CA THR A 83 7.53 -4.61 7.64
C THR A 83 6.77 -5.54 6.73
N PHE A 84 7.48 -6.33 5.92
CA PHE A 84 6.84 -7.29 5.04
C PHE A 84 7.71 -8.54 4.81
N THR A 85 7.05 -9.62 4.44
CA THR A 85 7.67 -10.83 3.90
C THR A 85 7.01 -11.21 2.59
N PHE A 86 7.72 -11.96 1.75
CA PHE A 86 7.14 -12.49 0.53
C PHE A 86 7.74 -13.84 0.12
N SER A 87 7.02 -14.53 -0.76
CA SER A 87 7.42 -15.78 -1.39
C SER A 87 6.93 -15.78 -2.84
N LEU A 88 7.81 -16.09 -3.79
CA LEU A 88 7.57 -16.12 -5.24
C LEU A 88 8.17 -17.40 -5.82
N ARG A 89 7.45 -18.14 -6.66
CA ARG A 89 8.02 -19.30 -7.37
C ARG A 89 8.44 -18.91 -8.78
N LEU A 90 9.71 -19.15 -9.15
CA LEU A 90 10.22 -18.84 -10.48
C LEU A 90 9.55 -19.76 -11.51
N ALA A 91 8.57 -19.24 -12.25
CA ALA A 91 7.74 -20.01 -13.16
C ALA A 91 8.42 -20.23 -14.52
N SER A 92 9.14 -19.22 -15.00
CA SER A 92 9.95 -19.33 -16.21
C SER A 92 11.13 -18.36 -16.19
N ALA A 93 12.20 -18.75 -16.88
CA ALA A 93 13.36 -17.90 -17.13
C ALA A 93 13.91 -18.26 -18.51
N GLN A 94 14.11 -17.27 -19.37
CA GLN A 94 14.61 -17.45 -20.74
C GLN A 94 15.65 -16.38 -21.05
N LEU A 95 16.76 -16.77 -21.67
CA LEU A 95 17.71 -15.82 -22.21
C LEU A 95 17.11 -15.15 -23.44
N VAL A 96 17.03 -13.83 -23.40
CA VAL A 96 16.55 -12.98 -24.49
C VAL A 96 17.62 -11.94 -24.82
N TYR A 97 17.72 -11.60 -26.09
CA TYR A 97 18.68 -10.61 -26.57
C TYR A 97 18.03 -9.23 -26.61
N ASN A 98 18.45 -8.32 -25.72
CA ASN A 98 17.86 -6.99 -25.61
C ASN A 98 18.71 -5.93 -26.33
N GLY A 99 18.89 -6.09 -27.64
CA GLY A 99 19.63 -5.16 -28.48
C GLY A 99 21.11 -4.98 -28.05
N PRO A 100 21.67 -3.76 -28.12
CA PRO A 100 23.10 -3.53 -27.87
C PRO A 100 23.55 -3.77 -26.42
N GLN A 101 22.62 -4.00 -25.49
CA GLN A 101 22.89 -4.27 -24.07
C GLN A 101 23.31 -5.72 -23.80
N GLY A 102 23.22 -6.60 -24.80
CA GLY A 102 23.56 -8.02 -24.67
C GLY A 102 22.41 -8.89 -24.16
N PRO A 103 22.68 -10.17 -23.83
CA PRO A 103 21.66 -11.09 -23.35
C PRO A 103 21.26 -10.77 -21.90
N VAL A 104 19.95 -10.78 -21.64
CA VAL A 104 19.36 -10.73 -20.29
C VAL A 104 18.45 -11.94 -20.10
N SER A 105 18.19 -12.32 -18.86
CA SER A 105 17.15 -13.31 -18.55
C SER A 105 15.84 -12.59 -18.35
N ALA A 106 14.85 -12.82 -19.22
CA ALA A 106 13.47 -12.48 -18.94
C ALA A 106 12.84 -13.61 -18.13
N PHE A 107 12.11 -13.27 -17.08
CA PHE A 107 11.54 -14.26 -16.17
C PHE A 107 10.15 -13.87 -15.70
N THR A 108 9.43 -14.87 -15.19
CA THR A 108 8.13 -14.68 -14.54
C THR A 108 8.06 -15.45 -13.24
N PHE A 109 7.32 -14.90 -12.29
CA PHE A 109 6.99 -15.54 -11.02
C PHE A 109 5.49 -15.83 -10.94
N ASP A 110 5.15 -16.95 -10.30
CA ASP A 110 3.81 -17.30 -9.87
C ASP A 110 3.79 -17.74 -8.40
N GLN A 111 2.63 -18.14 -7.90
CA GLN A 111 2.42 -18.54 -6.49
C GLN A 111 2.95 -17.48 -5.52
N VAL A 112 2.60 -16.23 -5.79
CA VAL A 112 3.08 -15.10 -5.00
C VAL A 112 2.25 -14.97 -3.75
N ALA A 113 2.94 -14.80 -2.62
CA ALA A 113 2.34 -14.36 -1.38
C ALA A 113 3.17 -13.20 -0.83
N VAL A 114 2.50 -12.11 -0.47
CA VAL A 114 3.09 -10.93 0.18
C VAL A 114 2.31 -10.68 1.46
N LYS A 115 3.02 -10.57 2.58
CA LYS A 115 2.42 -10.28 3.89
C LYS A 115 3.08 -9.06 4.48
N MET A 116 2.29 -8.05 4.83
CA MET A 116 2.76 -6.86 5.53
C MET A 116 2.34 -6.92 6.98
N TYR A 117 3.20 -6.46 7.88
CA TYR A 117 3.01 -6.50 9.31
C TYR A 117 3.19 -5.12 9.90
N VAL A 118 2.26 -4.70 10.75
CA VAL A 118 2.43 -3.53 11.60
C VAL A 118 2.90 -3.99 12.98
N ASP A 119 4.00 -3.43 13.45
CA ASP A 119 4.53 -3.68 14.79
C ASP A 119 4.76 -2.38 15.55
N ASN A 120 4.35 -2.34 16.81
CA ASN A 120 4.50 -1.19 17.71
C ASN A 120 5.75 -1.28 18.60
N SER A 121 6.59 -2.31 18.46
CA SER A 121 7.83 -2.46 19.23
C SER A 121 9.07 -1.85 18.57
N GLN A 122 8.98 -1.50 17.27
CA GLN A 122 10.03 -0.82 16.47
C GLN A 122 11.40 -1.50 16.58
N ASP A 123 11.44 -2.82 16.43
CA ASP A 123 12.65 -3.63 16.61
C ASP A 123 13.34 -4.04 15.28
N TYR A 124 12.82 -3.65 14.12
CA TYR A 124 13.48 -3.85 12.84
C TYR A 124 14.68 -2.91 12.64
N ASP A 125 15.88 -3.48 12.67
CA ASP A 125 17.13 -2.77 12.41
C ASP A 125 17.57 -2.91 10.95
N GLN A 126 17.59 -1.81 10.19
CA GLN A 126 18.03 -1.81 8.79
C GLN A 126 19.52 -2.12 8.59
N VAL A 127 20.36 -1.97 9.64
CA VAL A 127 21.78 -2.35 9.58
C VAL A 127 22.04 -3.75 10.14
N ALA A 128 21.05 -4.38 10.76
CA ALA A 128 21.05 -5.77 11.21
C ALA A 128 19.68 -6.44 10.94
N PRO A 129 19.21 -6.45 9.68
CA PRO A 129 17.85 -6.84 9.35
C PRO A 129 17.64 -8.34 9.55
N SER A 130 16.46 -8.72 10.04
CA SER A 130 16.14 -10.11 10.29
C SER A 130 14.71 -10.45 9.87
N LEU A 131 14.50 -11.67 9.38
CA LEU A 131 13.16 -12.17 9.09
C LEU A 131 12.28 -12.19 10.35
N ALA A 132 12.88 -12.46 11.52
CA ALA A 132 12.15 -12.56 12.78
C ALA A 132 11.50 -11.23 13.17
N SER A 133 12.25 -10.12 13.14
CA SER A 133 11.69 -8.78 13.37
C SER A 133 10.78 -8.32 12.22
N ALA A 134 11.04 -8.73 10.97
CA ALA A 134 10.16 -8.37 9.85
C ALA A 134 8.79 -9.09 9.85
N SER A 135 8.55 -10.05 10.75
CA SER A 135 7.34 -10.89 10.75
C SER A 135 6.72 -11.11 12.13
N ASN A 136 7.14 -10.34 13.15
CA ASN A 136 6.66 -10.43 14.53
C ASN A 136 5.39 -9.60 14.81
N GLY A 137 4.97 -8.76 13.86
CA GLY A 137 3.85 -7.83 14.02
C GLY A 137 2.46 -8.44 13.75
N VAL A 138 1.45 -7.58 13.78
CA VAL A 138 0.07 -7.92 13.39
C VAL A 138 -0.04 -7.87 11.87
N LEU A 139 -0.66 -8.89 11.26
CA LEU A 139 -0.89 -8.95 9.81
C LEU A 139 -1.74 -7.75 9.33
N PHE A 140 -1.07 -6.79 8.71
CA PHE A 140 -1.64 -5.55 8.19
C PHE A 140 -2.32 -5.78 6.84
N LEU A 141 -1.61 -6.42 5.91
CA LEU A 141 -2.10 -6.80 4.58
C LEU A 141 -1.59 -8.19 4.19
N ASP A 142 -2.42 -8.93 3.47
CA ASP A 142 -2.11 -10.21 2.85
C ASP A 142 -2.51 -10.12 1.38
N ALA A 143 -1.57 -10.35 0.47
CA ALA A 143 -1.79 -10.19 -0.96
C ALA A 143 -1.17 -11.33 -1.77
N VAL A 144 -1.76 -11.59 -2.94
CA VAL A 144 -1.33 -12.61 -3.91
C VAL A 144 -1.19 -11.99 -5.29
N ASN A 145 -0.49 -12.64 -6.21
CA ASN A 145 -0.37 -12.13 -7.58
C ASN A 145 -1.72 -12.12 -8.32
N ASN A 146 -2.00 -11.02 -9.00
CA ASN A 146 -2.98 -10.93 -10.08
C ASN A 146 -2.26 -11.10 -11.42
N GLY A 147 -2.40 -12.27 -12.04
CA GLY A 147 -1.58 -12.65 -13.21
C GLY A 147 -0.13 -13.00 -12.82
N LEU A 148 0.78 -13.04 -13.78
CA LEU A 148 2.20 -13.33 -13.51
C LEU A 148 2.94 -12.05 -13.13
N LEU A 149 3.83 -12.12 -12.15
CA LEU A 149 4.85 -11.08 -11.99
C LEU A 149 5.95 -11.33 -13.01
N SER A 150 6.46 -10.27 -13.62
CA SER A 150 7.46 -10.36 -14.70
C SER A 150 8.68 -9.54 -14.35
N GLY A 151 9.84 -9.92 -14.87
CA GLY A 151 11.06 -9.16 -14.65
C GLY A 151 12.17 -9.50 -15.62
N SER A 152 13.28 -8.80 -15.45
CA SER A 152 14.50 -9.03 -16.23
C SER A 152 15.73 -8.88 -15.35
N ALA A 153 16.75 -9.72 -15.57
CA ALA A 153 18.02 -9.63 -14.86
C ALA A 153 19.20 -10.07 -15.71
N THR A 154 20.36 -9.47 -15.44
CA THR A 154 21.65 -10.06 -15.83
C THR A 154 22.00 -11.18 -14.86
N ASN A 155 22.55 -12.29 -15.35
CA ASN A 155 23.05 -13.39 -14.50
C ASN A 155 22.05 -13.87 -13.43
N LEU A 156 20.79 -14.11 -13.82
CA LEU A 156 19.67 -14.44 -12.91
C LEU A 156 19.98 -15.54 -11.86
N PHE A 157 20.87 -16.47 -12.19
CA PHE A 157 21.23 -17.60 -11.34
C PHE A 157 22.59 -17.45 -10.63
N ASP A 158 23.21 -16.27 -10.67
CA ASP A 158 24.45 -15.96 -9.94
C ASP A 158 24.24 -14.75 -8.99
N PRO A 159 24.16 -14.98 -7.67
CA PRO A 159 23.82 -13.92 -6.72
C PRO A 159 24.90 -12.85 -6.59
N ASN A 160 26.13 -13.09 -7.07
CA ASN A 160 27.22 -12.12 -6.99
C ASN A 160 27.24 -11.14 -8.17
N LEU A 161 26.61 -11.52 -9.29
CA LEU A 161 26.61 -10.77 -10.55
C LEU A 161 25.21 -10.36 -11.01
N ILE A 162 24.21 -10.66 -10.20
CA ILE A 162 22.82 -10.38 -10.52
C ILE A 162 22.51 -8.89 -10.38
N ASN A 163 21.77 -8.38 -11.35
CA ASN A 163 21.16 -7.06 -11.31
C ASN A 163 19.87 -7.16 -12.12
N GLY A 164 18.75 -6.77 -11.52
CA GLY A 164 17.46 -6.91 -12.19
C GLY A 164 16.36 -6.07 -11.59
N SER A 165 15.21 -6.20 -12.23
CA SER A 165 13.98 -5.53 -11.83
C SER A 165 12.78 -6.41 -12.08
N GLY A 166 11.71 -6.15 -11.33
CA GLY A 166 10.43 -6.84 -11.43
C GLY A 166 9.26 -5.87 -11.47
N THR A 167 8.13 -6.34 -11.98
CA THR A 167 6.85 -5.64 -11.95
C THR A 167 5.69 -6.62 -11.96
N GLY A 168 4.54 -6.17 -11.47
CA GLY A 168 3.27 -6.82 -11.72
C GLY A 168 2.19 -6.26 -10.81
N PHE A 169 1.18 -7.08 -10.58
CA PHE A 169 -0.04 -6.68 -9.90
C PHE A 169 -0.38 -7.68 -8.80
N LEU A 170 -1.00 -7.19 -7.72
CA LEU A 170 -1.39 -7.98 -6.56
C LEU A 170 -2.85 -7.72 -6.19
N ASP A 171 -3.52 -8.75 -5.71
CA ASP A 171 -4.84 -8.70 -5.07
C ASP A 171 -4.68 -8.85 -3.56
N VAL A 172 -5.28 -7.95 -2.80
CA VAL A 172 -5.37 -8.01 -1.33
C VAL A 172 -6.48 -8.99 -0.96
N ILE A 173 -6.10 -10.02 -0.20
CA ILE A 173 -6.98 -11.12 0.21
C ILE A 173 -7.22 -11.16 1.73
N GLY A 174 -6.55 -10.31 2.50
CA GLY A 174 -6.70 -10.29 3.96
C GLY A 174 -5.80 -9.28 4.68
N GLY A 175 -5.82 -9.34 6.01
CA GLY A 175 -5.16 -8.38 6.91
C GLY A 175 -6.11 -7.34 7.48
N ILE A 176 -5.70 -6.68 8.57
CA ILE A 176 -6.56 -5.71 9.29
C ILE A 176 -6.88 -4.46 8.48
N ALA A 177 -6.10 -4.14 7.44
CA ALA A 177 -6.32 -3.01 6.55
C ALA A 177 -7.01 -3.38 5.21
N ALA A 178 -7.28 -4.66 4.95
CA ALA A 178 -7.78 -5.13 3.65
C ALA A 178 -9.05 -4.43 3.17
N ALA A 179 -9.99 -4.17 4.08
CA ALA A 179 -11.27 -3.53 3.77
C ALA A 179 -11.15 -2.05 3.39
N ASN A 180 -9.95 -1.47 3.46
CA ASN A 180 -9.66 -0.10 3.10
C ASN A 180 -9.05 0.06 1.71
N PHE A 181 -8.92 -1.01 0.93
CA PHE A 181 -8.38 -0.98 -0.44
C PHE A 181 -9.51 -1.01 -1.45
N ASP A 182 -9.38 -0.20 -2.50
CA ASP A 182 -10.33 -0.25 -3.61
C ASP A 182 -9.91 -1.35 -4.60
N THR A 183 -10.75 -2.37 -4.73
CA THR A 183 -10.31 -3.65 -5.31
C THR A 183 -10.46 -3.72 -6.82
N ASN A 184 -10.32 -2.60 -7.53
CA ASN A 184 -10.55 -2.55 -8.98
C ASN A 184 -9.90 -1.36 -9.72
N THR A 185 -8.95 -0.68 -9.09
CA THR A 185 -8.45 0.60 -9.62
C THR A 185 -7.21 0.46 -10.50
N LYS A 186 -6.50 -0.69 -10.43
CA LYS A 186 -5.33 -0.98 -11.27
C LYS A 186 -5.68 -1.95 -12.41
N ASP A 187 -4.69 -2.24 -13.26
CA ASP A 187 -4.88 -3.12 -14.42
C ASP A 187 -5.47 -4.47 -14.00
N ASN A 188 -6.31 -5.04 -14.87
CA ASN A 188 -7.05 -6.29 -14.62
C ASN A 188 -7.94 -6.29 -13.36
N GLY A 189 -8.22 -5.11 -12.79
CA GLY A 189 -8.99 -4.98 -11.56
C GLY A 189 -8.21 -5.40 -10.32
N SER A 190 -6.88 -5.36 -10.35
CA SER A 190 -6.05 -5.62 -9.17
C SER A 190 -6.02 -4.44 -8.20
N ASP A 191 -5.56 -4.70 -6.98
CA ASP A 191 -5.57 -3.73 -5.89
C ASP A 191 -4.26 -2.92 -5.84
N ILE A 192 -3.13 -3.56 -6.15
CA ILE A 192 -1.80 -2.97 -6.01
C ILE A 192 -0.96 -3.25 -7.26
N GLN A 193 -0.40 -2.20 -7.85
CA GLN A 193 0.73 -2.29 -8.77
C GLN A 193 2.04 -2.29 -7.98
N TYR A 194 2.97 -3.15 -8.38
CA TYR A 194 4.29 -3.27 -7.77
C TYR A 194 5.41 -3.12 -8.81
N THR A 195 6.50 -2.49 -8.41
CA THR A 195 7.80 -2.56 -9.09
C THR A 195 8.92 -2.81 -8.10
N SER A 196 9.99 -3.47 -8.54
CA SER A 196 11.19 -3.67 -7.74
C SER A 196 12.48 -3.59 -8.51
N SER A 197 13.55 -3.44 -7.74
CA SER A 197 14.93 -3.65 -8.17
C SER A 197 15.60 -4.62 -7.22
N PHE A 198 16.62 -5.34 -7.69
CA PHE A 198 17.46 -6.20 -6.87
C PHE A 198 18.88 -6.33 -7.46
N GLN A 199 19.85 -6.49 -6.57
CA GLN A 199 21.27 -6.68 -6.89
C GLN A 199 21.96 -7.40 -5.72
N SER A 200 23.22 -7.80 -5.89
CA SER A 200 24.02 -8.36 -4.79
C SER A 200 24.02 -7.40 -3.57
N ALA A 201 23.70 -7.94 -2.40
CA ALA A 201 23.73 -7.19 -1.14
C ALA A 201 25.15 -6.87 -0.74
N GLN A 202 25.35 -5.67 -0.17
CA GLN A 202 26.61 -5.30 0.48
C GLN A 202 26.67 -5.76 1.93
N LEU A 203 25.51 -5.76 2.60
CA LEU A 203 25.38 -6.28 3.95
C LEU A 203 25.26 -7.80 3.90
N ASN A 204 26.02 -8.49 4.75
CA ASN A 204 25.90 -9.93 4.89
C ASN A 204 24.67 -10.27 5.76
N VAL A 205 23.53 -10.52 5.11
CA VAL A 205 22.31 -11.01 5.75
C VAL A 205 22.22 -12.52 5.52
N PRO A 206 22.36 -13.37 6.56
CA PRO A 206 22.43 -14.81 6.38
C PRO A 206 21.24 -15.39 5.60
N GLY A 207 21.52 -15.98 4.44
CA GLY A 207 20.52 -16.58 3.55
C GLY A 207 19.89 -15.64 2.53
N TYR A 208 20.11 -14.33 2.63
CA TYR A 208 19.51 -13.31 1.76
C TYR A 208 20.61 -12.50 1.07
N PRO A 209 21.23 -13.06 0.01
CA PRO A 209 22.39 -12.45 -0.63
C PRO A 209 22.03 -11.24 -1.50
N LEU A 210 20.75 -10.96 -1.74
CA LEU A 210 20.32 -9.86 -2.58
C LEU A 210 19.69 -8.74 -1.77
N PHE A 211 19.85 -7.51 -2.25
CA PHE A 211 19.28 -6.28 -1.70
C PHE A 211 18.65 -5.45 -2.81
N GLY A 212 17.59 -4.72 -2.49
CA GLY A 212 16.94 -3.86 -3.46
C GLY A 212 15.85 -2.99 -2.90
N SER A 213 14.95 -2.57 -3.79
CA SER A 213 13.81 -1.71 -3.47
C SER A 213 12.48 -2.33 -3.91
N VAL A 214 11.42 -1.96 -3.20
CA VAL A 214 10.02 -2.21 -3.55
C VAL A 214 9.28 -0.89 -3.62
N ASP A 215 8.49 -0.72 -4.67
CA ASP A 215 7.53 0.36 -4.85
C ASP A 215 6.15 -0.23 -5.01
N LEU A 216 5.19 0.24 -4.21
CA LEU A 216 3.79 -0.16 -4.29
C LEU A 216 2.92 1.05 -4.58
N SER A 217 1.93 0.87 -5.45
CA SER A 217 0.90 1.86 -5.72
C SER A 217 -0.45 1.17 -5.77
N GLY A 218 -1.38 1.64 -4.94
CA GLY A 218 -2.78 1.19 -4.89
C GLY A 218 -3.69 2.41 -4.89
N ASP A 219 -4.95 2.21 -4.54
CA ASP A 219 -5.85 3.28 -4.10
C ASP A 219 -6.60 2.76 -2.86
N THR A 220 -6.75 3.62 -1.85
CA THR A 220 -7.53 3.28 -0.66
C THR A 220 -8.91 3.88 -0.72
N ILE A 221 -9.89 3.15 -0.21
CA ILE A 221 -11.25 3.64 -0.09
C ILE A 221 -11.23 4.74 0.97
N PRO A 222 -11.61 5.99 0.61
CA PRO A 222 -11.78 7.03 1.60
C PRO A 222 -12.73 6.50 2.67
N SER A 223 -12.30 6.52 3.94
CA SER A 223 -13.22 6.28 5.05
C SER A 223 -14.48 7.09 4.76
N PRO A 224 -15.71 6.54 4.90
CA PRO A 224 -16.90 7.34 4.76
C PRO A 224 -16.83 8.45 5.81
N ALA A 225 -16.28 9.59 5.39
CA ALA A 225 -16.08 10.79 6.18
C ALA A 225 -17.40 11.04 6.90
N PRO A 226 -17.46 11.38 8.19
CA PRO A 226 -18.59 11.33 9.16
C PRO A 226 -20.04 11.71 8.70
N LEU A 227 -20.51 11.20 7.57
CA LEU A 227 -21.73 11.55 6.83
C LEU A 227 -22.95 10.91 7.49
N ALA A 228 -22.76 9.82 8.23
CA ALA A 228 -23.77 9.31 9.15
C ALA A 228 -23.93 10.21 10.39
N LEU A 229 -22.85 10.76 10.95
CA LEU A 229 -22.89 11.47 12.25
C LEU A 229 -23.37 12.93 12.14
N ILE A 230 -23.01 13.64 11.08
CA ILE A 230 -23.50 15.03 10.87
C ILE A 230 -24.89 15.02 10.21
N GLY A 231 -25.18 14.02 9.36
CA GLY A 231 -26.51 13.77 8.81
C GLY A 231 -27.55 13.44 9.89
N LEU A 232 -27.24 12.52 10.82
CA LEU A 232 -28.08 12.20 11.98
C LEU A 232 -28.12 13.33 13.03
N GLY A 233 -27.01 14.07 13.21
CA GLY A 233 -26.94 15.22 14.11
C GLY A 233 -27.87 16.37 13.69
N LEU A 234 -27.92 16.71 12.39
CA LEU A 234 -28.79 17.77 11.86
C LEU A 234 -30.25 17.34 11.69
N LEU A 235 -30.53 16.08 11.37
CA LEU A 235 -31.89 15.52 11.39
C LEU A 235 -32.46 15.47 12.82
N GLY A 236 -31.66 15.06 13.81
CA GLY A 236 -32.05 15.07 15.23
C GLY A 236 -32.29 16.48 15.79
N MET A 237 -31.46 17.46 15.43
CA MET A 237 -31.63 18.86 15.85
C MET A 237 -32.79 19.57 15.11
N GLY A 238 -33.11 19.20 13.87
CA GLY A 238 -34.26 19.72 13.13
C GLY A 238 -35.62 19.26 13.68
N ILE A 239 -35.70 18.03 14.19
CA ILE A 239 -36.93 17.49 14.81
C ILE A 239 -37.08 18.01 16.26
N ALA A 240 -35.99 18.15 17.01
CA ALA A 240 -36.01 18.70 18.37
C ALA A 240 -36.46 20.17 18.43
N ARG A 241 -36.08 20.99 17.42
CA ARG A 241 -36.47 22.41 17.36
C ARG A 241 -37.96 22.61 17.01
N ARG A 242 -38.61 21.65 16.35
CA ARG A 242 -40.05 21.69 16.04
C ARG A 242 -40.97 21.25 17.20
N ARG A 243 -40.43 20.64 18.27
CA ARG A 243 -41.21 20.16 19.43
C ARG A 243 -41.23 21.12 20.63
N LYS A 244 -40.57 22.28 20.54
CA LYS A 244 -40.57 23.32 21.59
C LYS A 244 -41.04 24.71 21.11
N SER A 245 -41.76 24.78 19.99
CA SER A 245 -42.67 25.89 19.68
C SER A 245 -44.10 25.37 19.64
#